data_AF-O31957-F1
#
_entry.id   AF-O31957-F1
#
_cell.length_a   1.000
_cell.length_b   1.000
_cell.length_c   1.000
_cell.angle_alpha   90.00
_cell.angle_beta   90.00
_cell.angle_gamma   90.00
#
_symmetry.space_group_name_H-M   'P 1'
#
loop_
_entity.id
_entity.type
_entity.pdbx_description
1 polymer ?
#
loop_
_entity_poly.entity_id
_entity_poly.type
_entity_poly.pdbx_seq_one_letter_code
_entity_poly.pdbx_strand_id
1 'polypeptide(L)'
;MTEKIKLARYRSTSYFVGYTGDGGHKQYTWSGSKNGKADIKEVPKEVVEWLTMNSVCFDKGELVIVEDNETTKEIKDSIVESEAYENNIHTKEEIEKMIKSGNIAQLKNKLDKITVDSEKQFIIDVASEFSDDIAAGKLKVLADWMGVADPSLLFD
;
A
#
# COMPACT_ATOMS: atom_id res chain seq x y z
N MET A 1 -20.40 -20.53 10.42
CA MET A 1 -20.03 -19.11 10.31
C MET A 1 -19.22 -18.95 9.05
N THR A 2 -19.45 -17.89 8.28
CA THR A 2 -18.59 -17.58 7.13
C THR A 2 -17.23 -17.12 7.65
N GLU A 3 -16.16 -17.77 7.19
CA GLU A 3 -14.78 -17.38 7.51
C GLU A 3 -14.55 -15.94 7.06
N LYS A 4 -13.85 -15.15 7.88
CA LYS A 4 -13.55 -13.75 7.59
C LYS A 4 -12.06 -13.51 7.58
N ILE A 5 -11.64 -12.60 6.72
CA ILE A 5 -10.26 -12.16 6.54
C ILE A 5 -10.19 -10.66 6.83
N LYS A 6 -9.15 -10.22 7.53
CA LYS A 6 -8.89 -8.81 7.75
C LYS A 6 -8.17 -8.20 6.55
N LEU A 7 -8.80 -7.19 5.95
CA LEU A 7 -8.19 -6.34 4.94
C LEU A 7 -7.93 -4.94 5.49
N ALA A 8 -6.71 -4.45 5.29
CA ALA A 8 -6.31 -3.11 5.68
C ALA A 8 -6.11 -2.20 4.47
N ARG A 9 -6.36 -0.90 4.68
CA ARG A 9 -5.95 0.17 3.78
C ARG A 9 -4.83 0.96 4.44
N TYR A 10 -3.59 0.80 3.96
CA TYR A 10 -2.43 1.52 4.48
C TYR A 10 -2.31 2.95 3.95
N ARG A 11 -2.70 3.20 2.70
CA ARG A 11 -2.67 4.54 2.11
C ARG A 11 -3.70 5.46 2.74
N SER A 12 -3.42 6.76 2.74
CA SER A 12 -4.26 7.81 3.34
C SER A 12 -5.62 7.98 2.64
N THR A 13 -5.70 7.65 1.35
CA THR A 13 -6.93 7.80 0.57
C THR A 13 -7.93 6.69 0.84
N SER A 14 -9.22 7.03 0.77
CA SER A 14 -10.29 6.04 0.80
C SER A 14 -10.22 5.10 -0.40
N TYR A 15 -10.71 3.90 -0.21
CA TYR A 15 -10.84 2.89 -1.27
C TYR A 15 -12.16 2.14 -1.10
N PHE A 16 -12.78 1.72 -2.19
CA PHE A 16 -13.99 0.92 -2.12
C PHE A 16 -13.97 -0.20 -3.16
N VAL A 17 -14.69 -1.27 -2.86
CA VAL A 17 -14.88 -2.39 -3.77
C VAL A 17 -16.36 -2.73 -3.84
N GLY A 18 -16.84 -2.95 -5.07
CA GLY A 18 -18.15 -3.52 -5.32
C GLY A 18 -18.02 -5.04 -5.48
N TYR A 19 -18.72 -5.79 -4.64
CA TYR A 19 -18.82 -7.24 -4.70
C TYR A 19 -20.14 -7.65 -5.37
N THR A 20 -20.03 -8.52 -6.38
CA THR A 20 -21.19 -9.06 -7.10
C THR A 20 -21.21 -10.58 -7.21
N GLY A 21 -20.36 -11.28 -6.44
CA GLY A 21 -20.19 -12.74 -6.54
C GLY A 21 -21.42 -13.56 -6.12
N ASP A 22 -22.35 -12.98 -5.35
CA ASP A 22 -23.58 -13.65 -4.87
C ASP A 22 -24.84 -13.25 -5.65
N GLY A 23 -24.69 -12.56 -6.78
CA GLY A 23 -25.80 -12.03 -7.60
C GLY A 23 -26.42 -10.74 -7.05
N GLY A 24 -26.03 -10.28 -5.86
CA GLY A 24 -26.34 -8.96 -5.34
C GLY A 24 -25.28 -7.92 -5.70
N HIS A 25 -25.47 -6.67 -5.28
CA HIS A 25 -24.43 -5.64 -5.30
C HIS A 25 -24.18 -5.18 -3.87
N LYS A 26 -23.02 -5.51 -3.31
CA LYS A 26 -22.58 -5.07 -1.98
C LYS A 26 -21.34 -4.20 -2.12
N GLN A 27 -21.26 -3.09 -1.41
CA GLN A 27 -20.08 -2.23 -1.40
C GLN A 27 -19.38 -2.31 -0.05
N TYR A 28 -18.06 -2.47 -0.09
CA TYR A 28 -17.18 -2.33 1.08
C TYR A 28 -16.30 -1.11 0.86
N THR A 29 -16.19 -0.25 1.87
CA THR A 29 -15.40 0.98 1.80
C THR A 29 -14.39 1.01 2.94
N TRP A 30 -13.15 1.39 2.66
CA TRP A 30 -12.12 1.74 3.63
C TRP A 30 -11.88 3.24 3.55
N SER A 31 -11.77 3.89 4.71
CA SER A 31 -11.62 5.34 4.83
C SER A 31 -10.19 5.85 4.58
N GLY A 32 -9.22 4.94 4.44
CA GLY A 32 -7.80 5.27 4.38
C GLY A 32 -7.16 5.33 5.76
N SER A 33 -5.83 5.34 5.80
CA SER A 33 -5.11 5.50 7.05
C SER A 33 -5.24 6.93 7.58
N LYS A 34 -5.38 7.05 8.90
CA LYS A 34 -5.48 8.33 9.60
C LYS A 34 -4.61 8.31 10.83
N ASN A 35 -3.81 9.36 11.04
CA ASN A 35 -2.91 9.48 12.19
C ASN A 35 -2.01 8.24 12.38
N GLY A 36 -1.46 7.72 11.28
CA GLY A 36 -0.62 6.52 11.26
C GLY A 36 -1.34 5.18 11.48
N LYS A 37 -2.67 5.18 11.65
CA LYS A 37 -3.44 3.93 11.82
C LYS A 37 -4.16 3.57 10.53
N ALA A 38 -3.93 2.36 10.06
CA ALA A 38 -4.66 1.79 8.93
C ALA A 38 -6.13 1.53 9.29
N ASP A 39 -7.03 1.72 8.32
CA ASP A 39 -8.41 1.24 8.44
C ASP A 39 -8.42 -0.26 8.13
N ILE A 40 -8.91 -1.08 9.07
CA ILE A 40 -8.91 -2.54 8.98
C ILE A 40 -10.35 -3.04 9.11
N LYS A 41 -10.77 -3.90 8.19
CA LYS A 41 -12.13 -4.48 8.19
C LYS A 41 -12.07 -5.98 7.99
N GLU A 42 -12.92 -6.67 8.75
CA GLU A 42 -13.20 -8.08 8.49
C GLU A 42 -14.20 -8.21 7.35
N VAL A 43 -13.78 -8.86 6.28
CA VAL A 43 -14.62 -9.17 5.12
C VAL A 43 -14.76 -10.69 4.99
N PRO A 44 -15.90 -11.20 4.50
CA PRO A 44 -16.04 -12.63 4.23
C PRO A 44 -14.95 -13.13 3.26
N LYS A 45 -14.46 -14.35 3.49
CA LYS A 45 -13.41 -14.97 2.65
C LYS A 45 -13.80 -14.98 1.17
N GLU A 46 -15.06 -15.28 0.85
CA GLU A 46 -15.55 -15.31 -0.53
C GLU A 46 -15.44 -13.95 -1.23
N VAL A 47 -15.50 -12.84 -0.49
CA VAL A 47 -15.29 -11.50 -1.05
C VAL A 47 -13.82 -11.31 -1.40
N VAL A 48 -12.90 -11.78 -0.55
CA VAL A 48 -11.46 -11.70 -0.81
C VAL A 48 -11.06 -12.54 -2.01
N GLU A 49 -11.51 -13.79 -2.07
CA GLU A 49 -11.27 -14.69 -3.21
C GLU A 49 -11.83 -14.09 -4.51
N TRP A 50 -13.05 -13.56 -4.46
CA TRP A 50 -13.65 -12.89 -5.61
C TRP A 50 -12.84 -11.68 -6.06
N LEU A 51 -12.32 -10.87 -5.13
CA LEU A 51 -11.48 -9.72 -5.45
C LEU A 51 -10.16 -10.16 -6.11
N THR A 52 -9.53 -11.24 -5.65
CA THR A 52 -8.33 -11.77 -6.29
C THR A 52 -8.58 -12.22 -7.72
N MET A 53 -9.77 -12.75 -8.03
CA MET A 53 -10.11 -13.25 -9.37
C MET A 53 -10.67 -12.17 -10.31
N ASN A 54 -11.31 -11.13 -9.79
CA ASN A 54 -12.13 -10.19 -10.57
C ASN A 54 -11.68 -8.72 -10.43
N SER A 55 -10.58 -8.46 -9.74
CA SER A 55 -10.08 -7.11 -9.51
C SER A 55 -8.56 -7.07 -9.48
N VAL A 56 -8.00 -5.92 -9.86
CA VAL A 56 -6.57 -5.59 -9.69
C VAL A 56 -6.27 -5.04 -8.28
N CYS A 57 -7.22 -5.19 -7.34
CA CYS A 57 -7.15 -4.65 -5.99
C CYS A 57 -5.86 -5.06 -5.26
N PHE A 58 -5.53 -6.35 -5.32
CA PHE A 58 -4.34 -6.89 -4.67
C PHE A 58 -3.09 -6.66 -5.52
N ASP A 59 -3.14 -6.83 -6.84
CA ASP A 59 -1.98 -6.54 -7.70
C ASP A 59 -1.44 -5.11 -7.53
N LYS A 60 -2.34 -4.15 -7.27
CA LYS A 60 -2.00 -2.74 -7.03
C LYS A 60 -1.73 -2.39 -5.57
N GLY A 61 -1.78 -3.35 -4.65
CA GLY A 61 -1.61 -3.11 -3.22
C GLY A 61 -2.68 -2.17 -2.62
N GLU A 62 -3.89 -2.13 -3.20
CA GLU A 62 -4.92 -1.23 -2.70
C GLU A 62 -5.48 -1.68 -1.34
N LEU A 63 -5.55 -2.99 -1.11
CA LEU A 63 -5.90 -3.59 0.17
C LEU A 63 -4.86 -4.64 0.55
N VAL A 64 -4.60 -4.74 1.85
CA VAL A 64 -3.57 -5.63 2.41
C VAL A 64 -4.21 -6.70 3.27
N ILE A 65 -3.87 -7.96 3.00
CA ILE A 65 -4.23 -9.10 3.85
C ILE A 65 -3.30 -9.11 5.07
N VAL A 66 -3.81 -8.65 6.22
CA VAL A 66 -2.99 -8.42 7.44
C VAL A 66 -2.74 -9.66 8.27
N GLU A 67 -3.50 -10.73 8.04
CA GLU A 67 -3.38 -11.97 8.78
C GLU A 67 -2.34 -12.90 8.12
N ASP A 68 -1.55 -13.58 8.95
CA ASP A 68 -0.59 -14.61 8.52
C ASP A 68 -1.00 -15.97 9.11
N ASN A 69 -1.86 -16.67 8.37
CA ASN A 69 -2.32 -18.02 8.68
C ASN A 69 -2.38 -18.85 7.39
N GLU A 70 -2.68 -20.15 7.50
CA GLU A 70 -2.72 -21.05 6.34
C GLU A 70 -3.69 -20.57 5.27
N THR A 71 -4.91 -20.16 5.66
CA THR A 71 -5.92 -19.60 4.73
C THR A 71 -5.40 -18.37 3.98
N THR A 72 -4.77 -17.41 4.67
CA THR A 72 -4.32 -16.18 4.02
C THR A 72 -3.08 -16.37 3.17
N LYS A 73 -2.27 -17.39 3.44
CA LYS A 73 -1.17 -17.78 2.56
C LYS A 73 -1.69 -18.30 1.24
N GLU A 74 -2.66 -19.21 1.25
CA GLU A 74 -3.30 -19.70 0.01
C GLU A 74 -3.88 -18.55 -0.83
N ILE A 75 -4.52 -17.56 -0.18
CA ILE A 75 -5.04 -16.37 -0.88
C ILE A 75 -3.89 -15.53 -1.46
N LYS A 76 -2.82 -15.29 -0.70
CA LYS A 76 -1.66 -14.53 -1.18
C LYS A 76 -0.96 -15.22 -2.35
N ASP A 77 -0.85 -16.56 -2.30
CA ASP A 77 -0.29 -17.38 -3.38
C ASP A 77 -1.14 -17.34 -4.66
N SER A 78 -2.42 -16.97 -4.54
CA SER A 78 -3.32 -16.81 -5.69
C SER A 78 -3.29 -15.41 -6.33
N ILE A 79 -2.60 -14.43 -5.72
CA ILE A 79 -2.40 -13.10 -6.31
C ILE A 79 -1.49 -13.24 -7.53
N VAL A 80 -1.95 -12.76 -8.69
CA VAL A 80 -1.27 -12.93 -9.98
C VAL A 80 0.10 -12.25 -9.96
N GLU A 81 0.15 -11.01 -9.51
CA GLU A 81 1.37 -10.22 -9.43
C GLU A 81 1.86 -10.10 -7.98
N SER A 82 2.15 -11.22 -7.33
CA SER A 82 2.49 -11.28 -5.90
C SER A 82 3.70 -10.40 -5.52
N GLU A 83 4.75 -10.36 -6.34
CA GLU A 83 5.90 -9.48 -6.12
C GLU A 83 5.51 -7.99 -6.25
N ALA A 84 4.65 -7.64 -7.21
CA ALA A 84 4.16 -6.27 -7.34
C ALA A 84 3.27 -5.90 -6.14
N TYR A 85 2.43 -6.81 -5.66
CA TYR A 85 1.65 -6.62 -4.44
C TYR A 85 2.56 -6.30 -3.25
N GLU A 86 3.57 -7.14 -2.97
CA GLU A 86 4.50 -6.93 -1.86
C GLU A 86 5.27 -5.61 -1.95
N ASN A 87 5.67 -5.22 -3.17
CA ASN A 87 6.39 -3.96 -3.39
C ASN A 87 5.49 -2.72 -3.32
N ASN A 88 4.17 -2.84 -3.18
CA ASN A 88 3.24 -1.71 -3.19
C ASN A 88 2.33 -1.64 -1.93
N ILE A 89 2.72 -2.30 -0.83
CA ILE A 89 1.94 -2.39 0.41
C ILE A 89 2.69 -1.95 1.68
N HIS A 90 3.41 -0.84 1.62
CA HIS A 90 4.19 -0.41 2.79
C HIS A 90 3.31 0.25 3.85
N THR A 91 3.51 -0.14 5.10
CA THR A 91 3.02 0.62 6.25
C THR A 91 3.79 1.94 6.39
N LYS A 92 3.21 2.88 7.14
CA LYS A 92 3.89 4.14 7.46
C LYS A 92 5.25 3.90 8.12
N GLU A 93 5.33 2.97 9.06
CA GLU A 93 6.56 2.61 9.77
C GLU A 93 7.61 2.02 8.81
N GLU A 94 7.18 1.20 7.84
CA GLU A 94 8.09 0.67 6.82
C GLU A 94 8.61 1.75 5.88
N ILE A 95 7.78 2.73 5.50
CA ILE A 95 8.20 3.87 4.68
C ILE A 95 9.20 4.75 5.44
N GLU A 96 8.89 5.11 6.69
CA GLU A 96 9.80 5.89 7.53
C GLU A 96 11.14 5.17 7.68
N LYS A 97 11.11 3.86 7.98
CA LYS A 97 12.31 3.04 8.05
C LYS A 97 13.03 2.97 6.71
N MET A 98 12.31 2.82 5.60
CA MET A 98 12.89 2.77 4.24
C MET A 98 13.68 4.04 3.95
N ILE A 99 13.13 5.20 4.29
CA ILE A 99 13.74 6.51 4.03
C ILE A 99 14.86 6.77 5.03
N LYS A 100 14.66 6.57 6.34
CA LYS A 100 15.66 6.90 7.36
C LYS A 100 16.85 5.94 7.35
N SER A 101 16.62 4.65 7.13
CA SER A 101 17.69 3.63 7.16
C SER A 101 18.44 3.48 5.84
N GLY A 102 19.61 2.85 5.89
CA GLY A 102 20.40 2.52 4.70
C GLY A 102 21.01 3.71 3.98
N ASN A 103 21.74 3.40 2.90
CA ASN A 103 22.37 4.40 2.04
C ASN A 103 21.49 4.80 0.84
N ILE A 104 21.93 5.81 0.09
CA ILE A 104 21.22 6.35 -1.09
C ILE A 104 20.92 5.26 -2.14
N ALA A 105 21.86 4.36 -2.41
CA ALA A 105 21.68 3.31 -3.42
C ALA A 105 20.60 2.30 -3.00
N GLN A 106 20.57 1.94 -1.72
CA GLN A 106 19.53 1.07 -1.16
C GLN A 106 18.15 1.71 -1.22
N LEU A 107 18.05 3.03 -0.98
CA LEU A 107 16.80 3.76 -1.12
C LEU A 107 16.31 3.73 -2.57
N LYS A 108 17.17 4.10 -3.54
CA LYS A 108 16.84 4.05 -4.98
C LYS A 108 16.32 2.67 -5.39
N ASN A 109 17.06 1.62 -5.04
CA ASN A 109 16.67 0.25 -5.39
C ASN A 109 15.32 -0.19 -4.81
N LYS A 110 14.92 0.35 -3.65
CA LYS A 110 13.59 0.07 -3.08
C LYS A 110 12.50 0.86 -3.78
N LEU A 111 12.75 2.14 -4.06
CA LEU A 111 11.82 3.01 -4.78
C LEU A 111 11.56 2.55 -6.22
N ASP A 112 12.57 2.00 -6.90
CA ASP A 112 12.44 1.49 -8.27
C ASP A 112 11.51 0.27 -8.38
N LYS A 113 11.25 -0.42 -7.28
CA LYS A 113 10.31 -1.56 -7.24
C LYS A 113 8.85 -1.13 -7.07
N ILE A 114 8.61 0.10 -6.62
CA ILE A 114 7.26 0.63 -6.42
C ILE A 114 6.73 1.12 -7.76
N THR A 115 5.71 0.44 -8.27
CA THR A 115 5.16 0.64 -9.60
C THR A 115 3.83 1.40 -9.61
N VAL A 116 3.16 1.51 -8.47
CA VAL A 116 1.82 2.11 -8.36
C VAL A 116 1.91 3.56 -7.92
N ASP A 117 1.40 4.49 -8.72
CA ASP A 117 1.50 5.93 -8.44
C ASP A 117 0.84 6.35 -7.12
N SER A 118 -0.26 5.71 -6.70
CA SER A 118 -0.87 6.00 -5.40
C SER A 118 -0.01 5.54 -4.21
N GLU A 119 0.82 4.51 -4.40
CA GLU A 119 1.83 4.13 -3.40
C GLU A 119 2.96 5.16 -3.38
N LYS A 120 3.40 5.62 -4.56
CA LYS A 120 4.41 6.68 -4.64
C LYS A 120 3.96 7.94 -3.92
N GLN A 121 2.73 8.38 -4.18
CA GLN A 121 2.15 9.52 -3.50
C GLN A 121 2.07 9.28 -1.99
N PHE A 122 1.64 8.09 -1.55
CA PHE A 122 1.58 7.77 -0.13
C PHE A 122 2.96 7.82 0.55
N ILE A 123 4.01 7.39 -0.14
CA ILE A 123 5.39 7.50 0.36
C ILE A 123 5.81 8.97 0.54
N ILE A 124 5.47 9.84 -0.41
CA ILE A 124 5.74 11.28 -0.31
C ILE A 124 4.93 11.92 0.81
N ASP A 125 3.64 11.58 0.94
CA ASP A 125 2.79 12.04 2.02
C ASP A 125 3.41 11.68 3.38
N VAL A 126 3.83 10.43 3.56
CA VAL A 126 4.47 9.97 4.78
C VAL A 126 5.82 10.66 5.01
N ALA A 127 6.63 10.83 3.96
CA ALA A 127 7.91 11.53 4.02
C ALA A 127 7.75 13.00 4.45
N SER A 128 6.69 13.67 4.01
CA SER A 128 6.40 15.07 4.34
C SER A 128 6.23 15.27 5.86
N GLU A 129 5.71 14.26 6.56
CA GLU A 129 5.47 14.31 8.01
C GLU A 129 6.76 14.37 8.85
N PHE A 130 7.91 13.99 8.29
CA PHE A 130 9.21 14.05 8.94
C PHE A 130 10.28 14.67 8.03
N SER A 131 9.87 15.60 7.17
CA SER A 131 10.73 16.23 6.16
C SER A 131 12.04 16.79 6.74
N ASP A 132 11.98 17.39 7.94
CA ASP A 132 13.15 17.93 8.67
C ASP A 132 14.19 16.86 9.06
N ASP A 133 13.79 15.59 9.17
CA ASP A 133 14.67 14.47 9.50
C ASP A 133 15.31 13.82 8.24
N ILE A 134 14.89 14.22 7.04
CA ILE A 134 15.35 13.60 5.80
C ILE A 134 16.68 14.22 5.38
N ALA A 135 17.74 13.41 5.38
CA ALA A 135 19.05 13.83 4.89
C ALA A 135 18.96 14.34 3.44
N ALA A 136 19.62 15.47 3.13
CA ALA A 136 19.53 16.15 1.84
C ALA A 136 19.77 15.25 0.62
N GLY A 137 20.72 14.31 0.72
CA GLY A 137 20.99 13.35 -0.36
C GLY A 137 19.84 12.38 -0.64
N LYS A 138 19.04 12.04 0.39
CA LYS A 138 17.83 11.20 0.26
C LYS A 138 16.63 12.03 -0.20
N LEU A 139 16.51 13.27 0.25
CA LEU A 139 15.49 14.19 -0.26
C LEU A 139 15.62 14.37 -1.77
N LYS A 140 16.85 14.54 -2.27
CA LYS A 140 17.13 14.58 -3.71
C LYS A 140 16.70 13.30 -4.44
N VAL A 141 16.91 12.13 -3.84
CA VAL A 141 16.48 10.85 -4.42
C VAL A 141 14.95 10.80 -4.56
N LEU A 142 14.22 11.22 -3.53
CA LEU A 142 12.76 11.26 -3.56
C LEU A 142 12.25 12.25 -4.62
N ALA A 143 12.89 13.42 -4.71
CA ALA A 143 12.56 14.43 -5.72
C ALA A 143 12.81 13.93 -7.15
N ASP A 144 14.01 13.38 -7.43
CA ASP A 144 14.35 12.79 -8.72
C ASP A 144 13.38 11.66 -9.10
N TRP A 145 13.01 10.82 -8.12
CA TRP A 145 12.08 9.70 -8.31
C TRP A 145 10.65 10.16 -8.64
N MET A 146 10.22 11.30 -8.08
CA MET A 146 8.93 11.93 -8.39
C MET A 146 8.97 12.86 -9.61
N GLY A 147 10.14 13.05 -10.23
CA GLY A 147 10.32 13.99 -11.35
C GLY A 147 10.31 15.46 -10.94
N VAL A 148 10.58 15.77 -9.68
CA VAL A 148 10.67 17.13 -9.12
C VAL A 148 12.12 17.61 -9.20
N ALA A 149 12.37 18.68 -9.97
CA ALA A 149 13.73 19.17 -10.22
C ALA A 149 14.37 19.86 -9.00
N ASP A 150 13.58 20.57 -8.20
CA ASP A 150 14.03 21.23 -6.97
C ASP A 150 13.50 20.45 -5.75
N PRO A 151 14.37 19.76 -4.98
CA PRO A 151 13.95 18.98 -3.82
C PRO A 151 13.25 19.80 -2.73
N SER A 152 13.42 21.12 -2.70
CA SER A 152 12.70 21.98 -1.74
C SER A 152 11.21 22.08 -2.02
N LEU A 153 10.78 21.81 -3.26
CA LEU A 153 9.37 21.85 -3.70
C LEU A 153 8.68 20.49 -3.61
N LEU A 154 9.35 19.45 -3.09
CA LEU A 154 8.80 18.09 -3.10
C LEU A 154 7.54 17.93 -2.24
N PHE A 155 7.42 18.73 -1.18
CA PHE A 155 6.33 18.64 -0.21
C PHE A 155 5.38 19.85 -0.25
N ASP A 156 5.60 20.79 -1.18
CA ASP A 156 4.76 21.98 -1.39
C ASP A 156 3.55 21.66 -2.28
#